data_AF-A0A0F9RDP4-F1
#
_entry.id   AF-A0A0F9RDP4-F1
#
_cell.length_a   1.000
_cell.length_b   1.000
_cell.length_c   1.000
_cell.angle_alpha   90.00
_cell.angle_beta   90.00
_cell.angle_gamma   90.00
#
_symmetry.space_group_name_H-M   'P 1'
#
loop_
_entity.id
_entity.type
_entity.pdbx_description
1 polymer ?
#
loop_
_entity_poly.entity_id
_entity_poly.type
_entity_poly.pdbx_seq_one_letter_code
_entity_poly.pdbx_strand_id
1 'polypeptide(L)'
;MTSYEEISESKIYGNKQKVRLYKIKHFIFDFGGVLVEKTFVLKNVFDMIECDLNIIIPRMENSHMRKLKRNLSSGRKSSREFLEKIFKKYYYPYQQKDGVLPPKKVNVDYYLELWFDLYFQVTRVSSEMAEIIERLHKAGYTVSLMSNTHAIHAKSNLLKGFYDIFDNLFLSNEIGLIKPDMDQYKYVLKKLDTKPKKCVFIDDKIRNLVPARELGFIVIKFESFEKFQRQLNDLGIGNISKDLRQEIKKKYKRYKQKKKEYKNAKKEYKRAKRNYLQKKDKSLKKRKEFQRKKKEYQKMKSEFKKEKEKKREELISKIKIA
;
A
#
# COMPACT_ATOMS: atom_id res chain seq x y z
N MET A 1 19.22 1.83 23.56
CA MET A 1 18.60 2.36 22.33
C MET A 1 17.50 1.39 21.91
N THR A 2 16.30 1.53 22.45
CA THR A 2 15.11 0.89 21.86
C THR A 2 14.99 1.45 20.44
N SER A 3 15.09 0.58 19.45
CA SER A 3 15.18 1.01 18.06
C SER A 3 13.88 1.73 17.70
N TYR A 4 13.95 2.75 16.85
CA TYR A 4 12.76 3.42 16.32
C TYR A 4 11.78 2.41 15.68
N GLU A 5 12.28 1.24 15.28
CA GLU A 5 11.53 0.09 14.79
C GLU A 5 10.63 -0.52 15.89
N GLU A 6 11.13 -0.81 17.09
CA GLU A 6 10.34 -1.38 18.19
C GLU A 6 9.14 -0.51 18.60
N ILE A 7 9.33 0.81 18.69
CA ILE A 7 8.25 1.76 19.01
C ILE A 7 7.21 1.80 17.86
N SER A 8 7.66 1.66 16.62
CA SER A 8 6.80 1.69 15.44
C SER A 8 6.01 0.39 15.23
N GLU A 9 6.59 -0.73 15.65
CA GLU A 9 5.98 -2.05 15.64
C GLU A 9 4.75 -2.10 16.57
N SER A 10 4.89 -1.62 17.81
CA SER A 10 3.77 -1.59 18.78
C SER A 10 2.54 -0.78 18.31
N LYS A 11 2.73 0.24 17.46
CA LYS A 11 1.63 1.06 16.90
C LYS A 11 0.83 0.33 15.82
N ILE A 12 1.47 -0.61 15.14
CA ILE A 12 0.91 -1.38 14.01
C ILE A 12 0.34 -2.71 14.50
N TYR A 13 1.11 -3.42 15.32
CA TYR A 13 0.78 -4.73 15.82
C TYR A 13 -0.31 -4.67 16.88
N GLY A 14 -1.10 -5.73 17.03
CA GLY A 14 -2.15 -5.82 18.05
C GLY A 14 -3.51 -5.23 17.65
N ASN A 15 -3.54 -4.06 17.00
CA ASN A 15 -4.78 -3.34 16.73
C ASN A 15 -5.48 -3.77 15.43
N LYS A 16 -6.73 -4.27 15.52
CA LYS A 16 -7.56 -4.66 14.37
C LYS A 16 -7.98 -3.45 13.52
N GLN A 17 -7.64 -3.46 12.23
CA GLN A 17 -8.08 -2.46 11.26
C GLN A 17 -9.48 -2.81 10.75
N LYS A 18 -10.42 -1.89 10.84
CA LYS A 18 -11.77 -2.08 10.31
C LYS A 18 -11.80 -1.84 8.80
N VAL A 19 -11.99 -2.90 8.04
CA VAL A 19 -12.03 -2.86 6.59
C VAL A 19 -13.47 -2.85 6.11
N ARG A 20 -13.76 -2.08 5.06
CA ARG A 20 -15.09 -1.99 4.44
C ARG A 20 -14.96 -2.39 2.99
N LEU A 21 -15.24 -3.66 2.68
CA LEU A 21 -14.91 -4.27 1.39
C LEU A 21 -15.45 -3.48 0.19
N TYR A 22 -16.71 -3.04 0.28
CA TYR A 22 -17.37 -2.21 -0.72
C TYR A 22 -16.75 -0.82 -0.94
N LYS A 23 -15.74 -0.42 -0.16
CA LYS A 23 -14.99 0.84 -0.35
C LYS A 23 -13.63 0.66 -0.99
N ILE A 24 -13.07 -0.56 -0.98
CA ILE A 24 -11.74 -0.80 -1.53
C ILE A 24 -11.77 -0.57 -3.04
N LYS A 25 -10.82 0.23 -3.51
CA LYS A 25 -10.67 0.59 -4.91
C LYS A 25 -9.27 0.34 -5.44
N HIS A 26 -8.26 0.57 -4.61
CA HIS A 26 -6.86 0.52 -5.03
C HIS A 26 -6.08 -0.49 -4.20
N PHE A 27 -5.23 -1.26 -4.87
CA PHE A 27 -4.17 -2.05 -4.26
C PHE A 27 -2.84 -1.44 -4.69
N ILE A 28 -2.00 -1.11 -3.71
CA ILE A 28 -0.71 -0.46 -3.94
C ILE A 28 0.34 -1.42 -3.38
N PHE A 29 1.24 -1.88 -4.24
CA PHE A 29 2.28 -2.82 -3.87
C PHE A 29 3.63 -2.11 -3.78
N ASP A 30 4.47 -2.53 -2.84
CA ASP A 30 5.92 -2.38 -2.97
C ASP A 30 6.46 -3.34 -4.04
N PHE A 31 7.70 -3.13 -4.49
CA PHE A 31 8.33 -4.00 -5.47
C PHE A 31 9.30 -5.00 -4.84
N GLY A 32 10.41 -4.51 -4.29
CA GLY A 32 11.51 -5.35 -3.81
C GLY A 32 11.24 -5.93 -2.42
N GLY A 33 11.08 -7.24 -2.32
CA GLY A 33 10.66 -7.97 -1.13
C GLY A 33 9.18 -8.39 -1.17
N VAL A 34 8.41 -7.94 -2.16
CA VAL A 34 6.98 -8.28 -2.32
C VAL A 34 6.72 -8.95 -3.66
N LEU A 35 7.10 -8.30 -4.76
CA LEU A 35 6.94 -8.81 -6.12
C LEU A 35 8.19 -9.51 -6.63
N VAL A 36 9.33 -9.04 -6.15
CA VAL A 36 10.67 -9.48 -6.57
C VAL A 36 11.46 -9.80 -5.32
N GLU A 37 12.10 -10.96 -5.29
CA GLU A 37 13.02 -11.29 -4.20
C GLU A 37 14.26 -10.37 -4.23
N LYS A 38 14.82 -10.04 -3.06
CA LYS A 38 15.97 -9.14 -2.96
C LYS A 38 17.29 -9.84 -3.30
N THR A 39 17.35 -10.46 -4.48
CA THR A 39 18.49 -11.23 -4.97
C THR A 39 19.72 -10.35 -5.25
N PHE A 40 19.51 -9.09 -5.67
CA PHE A 40 20.59 -8.14 -5.87
C PHE A 40 20.26 -6.76 -5.32
N VAL A 41 21.01 -6.34 -4.29
CA VAL A 41 20.85 -5.07 -3.60
C VAL A 41 22.16 -4.27 -3.62
N LEU A 42 22.10 -3.02 -3.15
CA LEU A 42 23.28 -2.13 -3.12
C LEU A 42 24.46 -2.71 -2.33
N LYS A 43 24.21 -3.60 -1.35
CA LYS A 43 25.27 -4.32 -0.65
C LYS A 43 26.13 -5.14 -1.61
N ASN A 44 25.53 -5.86 -2.56
CA ASN A 44 26.25 -6.66 -3.55
C ASN A 44 27.17 -5.79 -4.41
N VAL A 45 26.71 -4.60 -4.80
CA VAL A 45 27.54 -3.62 -5.55
C VAL A 45 28.79 -3.26 -4.74
N PHE A 46 28.62 -3.00 -3.45
CA PHE A 46 29.76 -2.70 -2.59
C PHE A 46 30.68 -3.90 -2.40
N ASP A 47 30.14 -5.10 -2.16
CA ASP A 47 30.94 -6.33 -1.98
C ASP A 47 31.83 -6.58 -3.23
N MET A 48 31.30 -6.34 -4.44
CA MET A 48 32.07 -6.45 -5.68
C MET A 48 33.17 -5.39 -5.81
N ILE A 49 32.85 -4.12 -5.50
CA ILE A 49 33.83 -3.03 -5.55
C ILE A 49 34.96 -3.27 -4.54
N GLU A 50 34.63 -3.70 -3.33
CA GLU A 50 35.61 -4.02 -2.28
C GLU A 50 36.54 -5.15 -2.71
N CYS A 51 36.00 -6.19 -3.35
CA CYS A 51 36.78 -7.31 -3.85
C CYS A 51 37.74 -6.89 -4.99
N ASP A 52 37.26 -6.15 -5.99
CA ASP A 52 38.07 -5.77 -7.17
C ASP A 52 39.10 -4.65 -6.88
N LEU A 53 38.82 -3.77 -5.92
CA LEU A 53 39.70 -2.65 -5.57
C LEU A 53 40.48 -2.86 -4.27
N ASN A 54 40.23 -3.97 -3.57
CA ASN A 54 40.80 -4.27 -2.25
C ASN A 54 40.63 -3.11 -1.26
N ILE A 55 39.41 -2.58 -1.16
CA ILE A 55 39.04 -1.50 -0.22
C ILE A 55 37.94 -1.94 0.74
N ILE A 56 37.67 -1.11 1.75
CA ILE A 56 36.56 -1.32 2.69
C ILE A 56 35.62 -0.11 2.62
N ILE A 57 34.37 -0.36 2.25
CA ILE A 57 33.27 0.62 2.26
C ILE A 57 32.44 0.39 3.54
N PRO A 58 32.44 1.35 4.48
CA PRO A 58 31.74 1.21 5.76
C PRO A 58 30.27 0.82 5.58
N ARG A 59 29.91 -0.34 6.14
CA ARG A 59 28.55 -0.88 6.13
C ARG A 59 27.65 -0.24 7.18
N MET A 60 28.22 0.15 8.34
CA MET A 60 27.49 0.89 9.37
C MET A 60 26.99 2.23 8.81
N GLU A 61 25.68 2.44 8.88
CA GLU A 61 25.02 3.62 8.33
C GLU A 61 25.37 4.89 9.11
N ASN A 62 26.51 5.50 8.78
CA ASN A 62 26.78 6.87 9.18
C ASN A 62 25.81 7.84 8.47
N SER A 63 25.66 9.05 9.04
CA SER A 63 24.77 10.09 8.50
C SER A 63 25.03 10.39 7.02
N HIS A 64 26.30 10.35 6.60
CA HIS A 64 26.71 10.58 5.23
C HIS A 64 26.20 9.49 4.27
N MET A 65 26.42 8.21 4.58
CA MET A 65 25.97 7.09 3.75
C MET A 65 24.45 7.04 3.65
N ARG A 66 23.74 7.30 4.76
CA ARG A 66 22.26 7.43 4.76
C ARG A 66 21.79 8.52 3.82
N LYS A 67 22.41 9.71 3.88
CA LYS A 67 22.09 10.83 2.98
C LYS A 67 22.40 10.48 1.52
N LEU A 68 23.50 9.78 1.27
CA LEU A 68 23.91 9.40 -0.08
C LEU A 68 22.94 8.37 -0.70
N LYS A 69 22.61 7.28 0.03
CA LYS A 69 21.61 6.29 -0.37
C LYS A 69 20.24 6.92 -0.60
N ARG A 70 19.81 7.82 0.30
CA ARG A 70 18.54 8.54 0.17
C ARG A 70 18.49 9.43 -1.07
N ASN A 71 19.58 10.13 -1.39
CA ASN A 71 19.67 10.93 -2.62
C ASN A 71 19.63 10.05 -3.88
N LEU A 72 20.30 8.90 -3.86
CA LEU A 72 20.24 7.93 -4.95
C LEU A 72 18.81 7.38 -5.12
N SER A 73 18.15 6.94 -4.04
CA SER A 73 16.78 6.43 -4.10
C SER A 73 15.75 7.48 -4.51
N SER A 74 15.97 8.76 -4.17
CA SER A 74 15.09 9.85 -4.61
C SER A 74 15.44 10.40 -5.99
N GLY A 75 16.48 9.88 -6.66
CA GLY A 75 16.92 10.38 -7.97
C GLY A 75 17.60 11.74 -7.94
N ARG A 76 17.78 12.35 -6.75
CA ARG A 76 18.58 13.58 -6.56
C ARG A 76 20.05 13.40 -6.90
N LYS A 77 20.51 12.15 -7.02
CA LYS A 77 21.81 11.77 -7.55
C LYS A 77 21.62 10.60 -8.50
N SER A 78 22.30 10.67 -9.63
CA SER A 78 22.46 9.56 -10.55
C SER A 78 23.30 8.44 -9.91
N SER A 79 23.19 7.23 -10.48
CA SER A 79 24.05 6.11 -10.07
C SER A 79 25.53 6.40 -10.31
N ARG A 80 25.88 7.16 -11.37
CA ARG A 80 27.25 7.60 -11.64
C ARG A 80 27.78 8.49 -10.51
N GLU A 81 27.09 9.60 -10.22
CA GLU A 81 27.50 10.52 -9.16
C GLU A 81 27.57 9.82 -7.79
N PHE A 82 26.71 8.83 -7.57
CA PHE A 82 26.75 8.00 -6.39
C PHE A 82 28.07 7.22 -6.31
N LEU A 83 28.43 6.47 -7.34
CA LEU A 83 29.68 5.69 -7.38
C LEU A 83 30.92 6.59 -7.34
N GLU A 84 30.93 7.71 -8.06
CA GLU A 84 32.02 8.70 -8.02
C GLU A 84 32.27 9.22 -6.60
N LYS A 85 31.20 9.46 -5.83
CA LYS A 85 31.33 9.87 -4.41
C LYS A 85 31.83 8.75 -3.51
N ILE A 86 31.47 7.50 -3.81
CA ILE A 86 32.02 6.33 -3.11
C ILE A 86 33.52 6.23 -3.37
N PHE A 87 33.96 6.25 -4.62
CA PHE A 87 35.38 6.18 -4.99
C PHE A 87 36.17 7.37 -4.43
N LYS A 88 35.63 8.59 -4.54
CA LYS A 88 36.27 9.79 -3.98
C LYS A 88 36.51 9.69 -2.48
N LYS A 89 35.60 9.04 -1.76
CA LYS A 89 35.67 8.97 -0.30
C LYS A 89 36.49 7.80 0.22
N TYR A 90 36.41 6.64 -0.44
CA TYR A 90 36.92 5.38 0.09
C TYR A 90 38.09 4.79 -0.71
N TYR A 91 38.22 5.14 -1.98
CA TYR A 91 39.27 4.58 -2.85
C TYR A 91 40.47 5.53 -2.99
N TYR A 92 40.27 6.76 -3.46
CA TYR A 92 41.38 7.67 -3.73
C TYR A 92 42.24 8.01 -2.49
N PRO A 93 41.68 8.23 -1.28
CA PRO A 93 42.50 8.44 -0.10
C PRO A 93 43.30 7.21 0.34
N TYR A 94 42.86 6.00 -0.03
CA TYR A 94 43.57 4.75 0.29
C TYR A 94 44.81 4.60 -0.60
N GLN A 95 44.70 4.91 -1.89
CA GLN A 95 45.83 4.81 -2.83
C GLN A 95 46.96 5.80 -2.57
N GLN A 96 46.68 6.92 -1.90
CA GLN A 96 47.71 7.91 -1.56
C GLN A 96 48.56 7.51 -0.34
N LYS A 97 48.19 6.46 0.41
CA LYS A 97 48.86 6.10 1.67
C LYS A 97 50.02 5.11 1.52
N ASP A 98 49.97 4.17 0.58
CA ASP A 98 50.95 3.08 0.46
C ASP A 98 51.52 3.01 -0.97
N GLY A 99 52.20 4.09 -1.38
CA GLY A 99 52.71 4.25 -2.75
C GLY A 99 53.85 3.30 -3.09
N VAL A 100 53.60 2.36 -4.02
CA VAL A 100 54.63 1.73 -4.88
C VAL A 100 54.17 1.59 -6.34
N LEU A 101 52.85 1.67 -6.64
CA LEU A 101 52.30 1.55 -7.99
C LEU A 101 51.33 2.71 -8.33
N PRO A 102 51.23 3.13 -9.60
CA PRO A 102 50.27 4.13 -10.01
C PRO A 102 48.84 3.68 -9.68
N PRO A 103 47.95 4.60 -9.27
CA PRO A 103 46.59 4.26 -8.90
C PRO A 103 45.88 3.56 -10.06
N LYS A 104 45.38 2.32 -9.85
CA LYS A 104 44.51 1.63 -10.83
C LYS A 104 43.38 2.60 -11.20
N LYS A 105 43.35 3.00 -12.47
CA LYS A 105 42.34 3.95 -12.96
C LYS A 105 40.98 3.30 -12.84
N VAL A 106 40.12 3.85 -11.97
CA VAL A 106 38.76 3.36 -11.79
C VAL A 106 37.95 3.72 -13.02
N ASN A 107 37.45 2.70 -13.72
CA ASN A 107 36.44 2.89 -14.75
C ASN A 107 35.05 2.82 -14.09
N VAL A 108 34.42 3.98 -13.87
CA VAL A 108 33.07 4.04 -13.28
C VAL A 108 32.04 3.36 -14.17
N ASP A 109 32.22 3.39 -15.49
CA ASP A 109 31.28 2.83 -16.47
C ASP A 109 31.21 1.32 -16.33
N TYR A 110 32.36 0.68 -16.16
CA TYR A 110 32.47 -0.75 -15.88
C TYR A 110 31.58 -1.17 -14.69
N TYR A 111 31.63 -0.45 -13.57
CA TYR A 111 30.79 -0.81 -12.40
C TYR A 111 29.32 -0.46 -12.59
N LEU A 112 28.98 0.55 -13.40
CA LEU A 112 27.59 0.87 -13.73
C LEU A 112 26.98 -0.22 -14.61
N GLU A 113 27.71 -0.67 -15.62
CA GLU A 113 27.34 -1.78 -16.51
C GLU A 113 27.23 -3.07 -15.71
N LEU A 114 28.24 -3.42 -14.92
CA LEU A 114 28.22 -4.60 -14.08
C LEU A 114 27.04 -4.62 -13.09
N TRP A 115 26.74 -3.47 -12.46
CA TRP A 115 25.57 -3.35 -11.60
C TRP A 115 24.28 -3.57 -12.40
N PHE A 116 24.13 -2.92 -13.56
CA PHE A 116 22.95 -3.10 -14.40
C PHE A 116 22.78 -4.56 -14.84
N ASP A 117 23.82 -5.17 -15.40
CA ASP A 117 23.79 -6.51 -15.99
C ASP A 117 23.48 -7.57 -14.94
N LEU A 118 24.15 -7.52 -13.79
CA LEU A 118 23.90 -8.49 -12.72
C LEU A 118 22.47 -8.36 -12.20
N TYR A 119 22.01 -7.14 -11.92
CA TYR A 119 20.62 -6.92 -11.51
C TYR A 119 19.64 -7.42 -12.56
N PHE A 120 19.87 -7.09 -13.84
CA PHE A 120 19.03 -7.52 -14.96
C PHE A 120 18.95 -9.05 -15.06
N GLN A 121 20.09 -9.72 -14.91
CA GLN A 121 20.20 -11.18 -15.01
C GLN A 121 19.54 -11.93 -13.87
N VAL A 122 19.62 -11.46 -12.62
CA VAL A 122 19.13 -12.23 -11.45
C VAL A 122 17.74 -11.85 -10.97
N THR A 123 17.22 -10.68 -11.36
CA THR A 123 15.92 -10.19 -10.89
C THR A 123 14.77 -10.90 -11.62
N ARG A 124 13.83 -11.47 -10.88
CA ARG A 124 12.62 -12.12 -11.41
C ARG A 124 11.39 -11.66 -10.62
N VAL A 125 10.26 -11.50 -11.31
CA VAL A 125 8.96 -11.27 -10.68
C VAL A 125 8.35 -12.63 -10.32
N SER A 126 7.79 -12.75 -9.12
CA SER A 126 7.04 -13.94 -8.72
C SER A 126 5.81 -14.12 -9.60
N SER A 127 5.70 -15.30 -10.23
CA SER A 127 4.55 -15.69 -11.04
C SER A 127 3.25 -15.69 -10.24
N GLU A 128 3.32 -16.12 -8.98
CA GLU A 128 2.17 -16.20 -8.08
C GLU A 128 1.66 -14.81 -7.72
N MET A 129 2.56 -13.86 -7.47
CA MET A 129 2.18 -12.47 -7.24
C MET A 129 1.63 -11.79 -8.50
N ALA A 130 2.19 -12.09 -9.67
CA ALA A 130 1.67 -11.61 -10.96
C ALA A 130 0.24 -12.12 -11.20
N GLU A 131 -0.06 -13.39 -10.88
CA GLU A 131 -1.41 -13.95 -10.97
C GLU A 131 -2.39 -13.22 -10.03
N ILE A 132 -1.97 -12.89 -8.80
CA ILE A 132 -2.81 -12.12 -7.88
C ILE A 132 -3.12 -10.72 -8.44
N ILE A 133 -2.14 -10.05 -9.04
CA ILE A 133 -2.35 -8.75 -9.69
C ILE A 133 -3.35 -8.88 -10.85
N GLU A 134 -3.20 -9.89 -11.69
CA GLU A 134 -4.13 -10.13 -12.80
C GLU A 134 -5.56 -10.37 -12.29
N ARG A 135 -5.72 -11.16 -11.22
CA ARG A 135 -7.03 -11.39 -10.59
C ARG A 135 -7.62 -10.11 -10.00
N LEU A 136 -6.81 -9.24 -9.42
CA LEU A 136 -7.24 -7.92 -8.94
C LEU A 136 -7.75 -7.04 -10.09
N HIS A 137 -7.06 -7.03 -11.23
CA HIS A 137 -7.49 -6.35 -12.45
C HIS A 137 -8.80 -6.92 -12.99
N LYS A 138 -8.93 -8.26 -13.09
CA LYS A 138 -10.18 -8.92 -13.52
C LYS A 138 -11.35 -8.60 -12.59
N ALA A 139 -11.09 -8.43 -11.30
CA ALA A 139 -12.07 -7.95 -10.32
C ALA A 139 -12.34 -6.42 -10.43
N GLY A 140 -11.60 -5.71 -11.27
CA GLY A 140 -11.73 -4.29 -11.61
C GLY A 140 -11.06 -3.33 -10.62
N TYR A 141 -10.19 -3.83 -9.74
CA TYR A 141 -9.43 -2.96 -8.83
C TYR A 141 -8.35 -2.24 -9.62
N THR A 142 -8.01 -1.03 -9.20
CA THR A 142 -6.80 -0.36 -9.69
C THR A 142 -5.61 -0.91 -8.93
N VAL A 143 -4.59 -1.38 -9.62
CA VAL A 143 -3.35 -1.88 -9.03
C VAL A 143 -2.22 -0.93 -9.37
N SER A 144 -1.43 -0.54 -8.37
CA SER A 144 -0.37 0.46 -8.54
C SER A 144 0.90 0.01 -7.84
N LEU A 145 2.03 0.49 -8.32
CA LEU A 145 3.34 0.24 -7.74
C LEU A 145 3.81 1.49 -6.99
N MET A 146 4.27 1.33 -5.75
CA MET A 146 4.93 2.38 -4.97
C MET A 146 6.25 1.85 -4.42
N SER A 147 7.35 2.14 -5.11
CA SER A 147 8.65 1.51 -4.89
C SER A 147 9.74 2.54 -4.58
N ASN A 148 10.52 2.25 -3.54
CA ASN A 148 11.81 2.91 -3.37
C ASN A 148 12.85 2.19 -4.22
N THR A 149 13.28 2.79 -5.33
CA THR A 149 14.17 2.16 -6.30
C THR A 149 15.28 3.12 -6.77
N HIS A 150 16.17 2.62 -7.62
CA HIS A 150 17.28 3.37 -8.21
C HIS A 150 17.10 3.42 -9.73
N ALA A 151 17.65 4.43 -10.40
CA ALA A 151 17.48 4.61 -11.85
C ALA A 151 17.93 3.37 -12.67
N ILE A 152 19.06 2.75 -12.29
CA ILE A 152 19.56 1.51 -12.91
C ILE A 152 18.54 0.36 -12.78
N HIS A 153 18.01 0.17 -11.57
CA HIS A 153 17.01 -0.87 -11.30
C HIS A 153 15.69 -0.59 -12.04
N ALA A 154 15.21 0.66 -12.00
CA ALA A 154 14.01 1.09 -12.71
C ALA A 154 14.12 0.85 -14.22
N LYS A 155 15.26 1.23 -14.83
CA LYS A 155 15.54 0.98 -16.26
C LYS A 155 15.53 -0.51 -16.57
N SER A 156 16.21 -1.34 -15.76
CA SER A 156 16.23 -2.79 -15.94
C SER A 156 14.82 -3.38 -15.89
N ASN A 157 14.03 -3.02 -14.87
CA ASN A 157 12.68 -3.55 -14.70
C ASN A 157 11.73 -3.12 -15.82
N LEU A 158 11.87 -1.89 -16.30
CA LEU A 158 11.13 -1.38 -17.46
C LEU A 158 11.47 -2.18 -18.72
N LEU A 159 12.75 -2.40 -19.01
CA LEU A 159 13.19 -3.19 -20.18
C LEU A 159 12.70 -4.65 -20.14
N LYS A 160 12.44 -5.19 -18.96
CA LYS A 160 11.89 -6.54 -18.78
C LYS A 160 10.35 -6.58 -18.78
N GLY A 161 9.67 -5.45 -18.97
CA GLY A 161 8.21 -5.36 -18.90
C GLY A 161 7.62 -5.62 -17.51
N PHE A 162 8.43 -5.58 -16.45
CA PHE A 162 7.97 -5.90 -15.09
C PHE A 162 6.96 -4.90 -14.54
N TYR A 163 6.87 -3.72 -15.15
CA TYR A 163 5.95 -2.67 -14.77
C TYR A 163 4.61 -2.70 -15.53
N ASP A 164 4.50 -3.52 -16.58
CA ASP A 164 3.34 -3.54 -17.48
C ASP A 164 2.07 -4.09 -16.80
N ILE A 165 2.25 -4.81 -15.70
CA ILE A 165 1.16 -5.35 -14.89
C ILE A 165 0.55 -4.34 -13.91
N PHE A 166 0.97 -3.07 -13.92
CA PHE A 166 0.44 -2.03 -13.01
C PHE A 166 -0.25 -0.91 -13.78
N ASP A 167 -1.37 -0.40 -13.25
CA ASP A 167 -2.06 0.76 -13.84
C ASP A 167 -1.29 2.07 -13.63
N ASN A 168 -0.52 2.17 -12.54
CA ASN A 168 0.20 3.38 -12.15
C ASN A 168 1.53 3.04 -11.48
N LEU A 169 2.57 3.81 -11.80
CA LEU A 169 3.92 3.65 -11.25
C LEU A 169 4.31 4.88 -10.42
N PHE A 170 4.75 4.64 -9.19
CA PHE A 170 5.28 5.66 -8.28
C PHE A 170 6.69 5.26 -7.85
N LEU A 171 7.65 5.50 -8.75
CA LEU A 171 9.06 5.17 -8.56
C LEU A 171 9.78 6.33 -7.89
N SER A 172 10.40 6.08 -6.74
CA SER A 172 10.98 7.15 -5.91
C SER A 172 12.08 7.96 -6.61
N ASN A 173 12.85 7.32 -7.51
CA ASN A 173 13.91 7.96 -8.27
C ASN A 173 13.38 8.94 -9.32
N GLU A 174 12.13 8.79 -9.75
CA GLU A 174 11.51 9.67 -10.75
C GLU A 174 10.72 10.78 -10.07
N ILE A 175 10.01 10.48 -8.98
CA ILE A 175 9.13 11.44 -8.32
C ILE A 175 9.83 12.27 -7.22
N GLY A 176 11.07 11.94 -6.84
CA GLY A 176 11.82 12.70 -5.84
C GLY A 176 11.41 12.47 -4.37
N LEU A 177 10.46 11.58 -4.12
CA LEU A 177 9.87 11.28 -2.81
C LEU A 177 10.09 9.81 -2.45
N ILE A 178 10.41 9.51 -1.19
CA ILE A 178 10.74 8.15 -0.74
C ILE A 178 9.94 7.70 0.48
N LYS A 179 9.69 6.41 0.61
CA LYS A 179 9.17 5.78 1.83
C LYS A 179 10.29 5.76 2.87
N PRO A 180 10.01 5.99 4.17
CA PRO A 180 8.70 6.15 4.79
C PRO A 180 8.24 7.60 4.95
N ASP A 181 8.71 8.55 4.13
CA ASP A 181 8.29 9.95 4.29
C ASP A 181 6.79 10.11 3.92
N MET A 182 6.04 10.80 4.78
CA MET A 182 4.60 11.04 4.59
C MET A 182 4.24 11.66 3.23
N ASP A 183 5.15 12.43 2.65
CA ASP A 183 4.91 13.16 1.41
C ASP A 183 4.71 12.23 0.21
N GLN A 184 5.39 11.07 0.15
CA GLN A 184 5.18 10.13 -0.93
C GLN A 184 3.77 9.54 -0.89
N TYR A 185 3.27 9.14 0.28
CA TYR A 185 1.92 8.61 0.45
C TYR A 185 0.85 9.65 0.09
N LYS A 186 1.03 10.90 0.51
CA LYS A 186 0.14 12.01 0.15
C LYS A 186 0.14 12.28 -1.35
N TYR A 187 1.31 12.25 -1.98
CA TYR A 187 1.46 12.39 -3.42
C TYR A 187 0.72 11.28 -4.17
N VAL A 188 0.89 10.02 -3.77
CA VAL A 188 0.19 8.86 -4.35
C VAL A 188 -1.33 9.00 -4.21
N LEU A 189 -1.83 9.38 -3.03
CA LEU A 189 -3.27 9.61 -2.83
C LEU A 189 -3.82 10.73 -3.71
N LYS A 190 -3.05 11.81 -3.89
CA LYS A 190 -3.41 12.93 -4.76
C LYS A 190 -3.45 12.50 -6.23
N LYS A 191 -2.45 11.75 -6.70
CA LYS A 191 -2.39 11.26 -8.09
C LYS A 191 -3.47 10.24 -8.42
N LEU A 192 -3.83 9.37 -7.47
CA LEU A 192 -4.92 8.40 -7.62
C LEU A 192 -6.32 8.98 -7.37
N ASP A 193 -6.44 10.27 -7.04
CA ASP A 193 -7.68 10.95 -6.60
C ASP A 193 -8.52 10.10 -5.62
N THR A 194 -7.88 9.69 -4.53
CA THR A 194 -8.49 8.73 -3.62
C THR A 194 -8.27 9.04 -2.15
N LYS A 195 -8.99 8.31 -1.30
CA LYS A 195 -8.91 8.46 0.16
C LYS A 195 -8.19 7.23 0.73
N PRO A 196 -7.34 7.39 1.74
CA PRO A 196 -6.50 6.31 2.26
C PRO A 196 -7.31 5.06 2.67
N LYS A 197 -8.48 5.24 3.29
CA LYS A 197 -9.42 4.16 3.64
C LYS A 197 -10.01 3.35 2.46
N LYS A 198 -9.68 3.68 1.21
CA LYS A 198 -10.05 2.95 -0.01
C LYS A 198 -8.85 2.22 -0.63
N CYS A 199 -7.66 2.38 -0.06
CA CYS A 199 -6.41 1.83 -0.54
C CYS A 199 -5.93 0.74 0.39
N VAL A 200 -5.51 -0.37 -0.20
CA VAL A 200 -4.71 -1.41 0.46
C VAL A 200 -3.26 -1.18 0.08
N PHE A 201 -2.35 -1.05 1.06
CA PHE A 201 -0.92 -0.94 0.82
C PHE A 201 -0.19 -2.18 1.34
N ILE A 202 0.62 -2.79 0.48
CA ILE A 202 1.34 -4.04 0.72
C ILE A 202 2.83 -3.73 0.65
N ASP A 203 3.56 -4.00 1.73
CA ASP A 203 5.01 -3.77 1.83
C ASP A 203 5.59 -4.81 2.80
N ASP A 204 6.84 -5.21 2.60
CA ASP A 204 7.53 -6.14 3.51
C ASP A 204 8.12 -5.42 4.73
N LYS A 205 8.40 -4.11 4.61
CA LYS A 205 9.04 -3.33 5.67
C LYS A 205 8.00 -2.60 6.51
N ILE A 206 7.96 -2.97 7.78
CA ILE A 206 7.10 -2.34 8.79
C ILE A 206 7.25 -0.83 8.80
N ARG A 207 8.48 -0.30 8.75
CA ARG A 207 8.76 1.15 8.73
C ARG A 207 7.99 1.90 7.62
N ASN A 208 7.72 1.24 6.49
CA ASN A 208 6.94 1.81 5.38
C ASN A 208 5.42 1.72 5.63
N LEU A 209 4.97 0.74 6.44
CA LEU A 209 3.56 0.56 6.78
C LEU A 209 3.08 1.51 7.88
N VAL A 210 3.97 1.98 8.76
CA VAL A 210 3.64 2.92 9.87
C VAL A 210 2.99 4.20 9.36
N PRO A 211 3.63 5.01 8.51
CA PRO A 211 3.04 6.24 8.00
C PRO A 211 1.76 5.97 7.19
N ALA A 212 1.73 4.89 6.41
CA ALA A 212 0.54 4.51 5.65
C ALA A 212 -0.65 4.24 6.58
N ARG A 213 -0.42 3.49 7.67
CA ARG A 213 -1.45 3.20 8.66
C ARG A 213 -1.91 4.46 9.39
N GLU A 214 -0.98 5.34 9.77
CA GLU A 214 -1.30 6.63 10.41
C GLU A 214 -2.16 7.52 9.51
N LEU A 215 -1.94 7.50 8.19
CA LEU A 215 -2.80 8.17 7.21
C LEU A 215 -4.16 7.48 6.98
N GLY A 216 -4.32 6.24 7.45
CA GLY A 216 -5.55 5.46 7.38
C GLY A 216 -5.66 4.54 6.16
N PHE A 217 -4.54 4.17 5.55
CA PHE A 217 -4.49 3.07 4.58
C PHE A 217 -4.86 1.76 5.29
N ILE A 218 -5.42 0.82 4.54
CA ILE A 218 -5.46 -0.57 4.96
C ILE A 218 -4.09 -1.13 4.64
N VAL A 219 -3.32 -1.53 5.64
CA VAL A 219 -1.96 -2.03 5.40
C VAL A 219 -1.90 -3.55 5.58
N ILE A 220 -1.09 -4.21 4.77
CA ILE A 220 -0.76 -5.64 4.84
C ILE A 220 0.76 -5.76 4.86
N LYS A 221 1.31 -6.44 5.86
CA LYS A 221 2.72 -6.80 5.88
C LYS A 221 2.92 -8.05 5.05
N PHE A 222 3.71 -7.95 3.99
CA PHE A 222 4.10 -9.11 3.20
C PHE A 222 5.28 -9.81 3.87
N GLU A 223 5.19 -11.14 4.00
CA GLU A 223 6.25 -11.96 4.59
C GLU A 223 6.49 -13.22 3.74
N SER A 224 5.41 -13.82 3.25
CA SER A 224 5.44 -14.89 2.25
C SER A 224 4.14 -14.86 1.46
N PHE A 225 4.11 -15.57 0.32
CA PHE A 225 2.91 -15.69 -0.49
C PHE A 225 1.75 -16.35 0.28
N GLU A 226 2.02 -17.42 1.03
CA GLU A 226 1.00 -18.15 1.79
C GLU A 226 0.40 -17.27 2.89
N LYS A 227 1.23 -16.51 3.61
CA LYS A 227 0.76 -15.56 4.62
C LYS A 227 -0.06 -14.43 3.98
N PHE A 228 0.37 -13.93 2.83
CA PHE A 228 -0.36 -12.92 2.08
C PHE A 228 -1.74 -13.43 1.63
N GLN A 229 -1.82 -14.65 1.12
CA GLN A 229 -3.10 -15.28 0.77
C GLN A 229 -4.02 -15.44 1.97
N ARG A 230 -3.49 -15.87 3.13
CA ARG A 230 -4.28 -15.93 4.38
C ARG A 230 -4.78 -14.55 4.79
N GLN A 231 -3.97 -13.51 4.68
CA GLN A 231 -4.40 -12.13 4.98
C GLN A 231 -5.49 -11.64 4.00
N LEU A 232 -5.44 -12.04 2.73
CA LEU A 232 -6.52 -11.77 1.76
C LEU A 232 -7.81 -12.53 2.11
N ASN A 233 -7.70 -13.78 2.57
CA ASN A 233 -8.82 -14.56 3.10
C ASN A 233 -9.45 -13.86 4.32
N ASP A 234 -8.63 -13.44 5.29
CA ASP A 234 -9.06 -12.72 6.49
C ASP A 234 -9.72 -11.37 6.16
N LEU A 235 -9.26 -10.72 5.09
CA LEU A 235 -9.90 -9.53 4.57
C LEU A 235 -11.28 -9.83 3.98
N GLY A 236 -11.59 -11.07 3.60
CA GLY A 236 -12.83 -11.47 2.95
C GLY A 236 -12.79 -11.32 1.43
N ILE A 237 -11.58 -11.35 0.84
CA ILE A 237 -11.36 -11.26 -0.61
C ILE A 237 -10.45 -12.37 -1.16
N GLY A 238 -10.28 -13.48 -0.45
CA GLY A 238 -9.43 -14.61 -0.86
C GLY A 238 -9.64 -15.12 -2.30
N ASN A 239 -10.90 -15.41 -2.62
CA ASN A 239 -11.31 -15.77 -3.99
C ASN A 239 -11.55 -14.51 -4.81
N ILE A 240 -10.51 -13.67 -4.97
CA ILE A 240 -10.54 -12.46 -5.80
C ILE A 240 -11.12 -12.82 -7.17
N SER A 241 -12.34 -12.34 -7.42
CA SER A 241 -13.05 -12.53 -8.67
C SER A 241 -13.97 -11.34 -8.94
N LYS A 242 -14.34 -11.16 -10.22
CA LYS A 242 -15.30 -10.14 -10.64
C LYS A 242 -16.65 -10.34 -9.97
N ASP A 243 -17.10 -11.58 -9.86
CA ASP A 243 -18.39 -11.94 -9.28
C ASP A 243 -18.45 -11.63 -7.79
N LEU A 244 -17.40 -11.98 -7.04
CA LEU A 244 -17.29 -11.64 -5.61
C LEU A 244 -17.42 -10.13 -5.40
N ARG A 245 -16.71 -9.34 -6.22
CA ARG A 245 -16.77 -7.87 -6.08
C ARG A 245 -18.13 -7.30 -6.46
N GLN A 246 -18.78 -7.84 -7.48
CA GLN A 246 -20.14 -7.46 -7.85
C GLN A 246 -21.14 -7.81 -6.75
N GLU A 247 -21.00 -8.98 -6.13
CA GLU A 247 -21.82 -9.41 -5.00
C GLU A 247 -21.68 -8.45 -3.80
N ILE A 248 -20.45 -8.10 -3.42
CA ILE A 248 -20.16 -7.11 -2.36
C ILE A 248 -20.85 -5.78 -2.66
N LYS A 249 -20.77 -5.30 -3.92
CA LYS A 249 -21.44 -4.06 -4.35
C LYS A 249 -22.97 -4.18 -4.27
N LYS A 250 -23.55 -5.32 -4.71
CA LYS A 250 -24.99 -5.60 -4.68
C LYS A 250 -25.53 -5.61 -3.25
N LYS A 251 -24.87 -6.34 -2.34
CA LYS A 251 -25.20 -6.38 -0.90
C LYS A 251 -25.17 -4.98 -0.29
N TYR A 252 -24.16 -4.17 -0.62
CA TYR A 252 -24.08 -2.80 -0.11
C TYR A 252 -25.17 -1.88 -0.68
N LYS A 253 -25.56 -2.06 -1.96
CA LYS A 253 -26.68 -1.32 -2.59
C LYS A 253 -28.00 -1.65 -1.88
N ARG A 254 -28.26 -2.92 -1.59
CA ARG A 254 -29.43 -3.37 -0.82
C ARG A 254 -29.48 -2.71 0.57
N TYR A 255 -28.37 -2.72 1.31
CA TYR A 255 -28.27 -2.02 2.60
C TYR A 255 -28.60 -0.52 2.48
N LYS A 256 -28.06 0.17 1.45
CA LYS A 256 -28.35 1.59 1.21
C LYS A 256 -29.84 1.84 0.94
N GLN A 257 -30.47 0.98 0.15
CA GLN A 257 -31.89 1.06 -0.18
C GLN A 257 -32.75 0.91 1.09
N LYS A 258 -32.51 -0.14 1.88
CA LYS A 258 -33.24 -0.38 3.14
C LYS A 258 -33.03 0.74 4.17
N LYS A 259 -31.84 1.34 4.20
CA LYS A 259 -31.56 2.54 5.00
C LYS A 259 -32.38 3.76 4.54
N LYS A 260 -32.59 3.93 3.24
CA LYS A 260 -33.41 5.02 2.66
C LYS A 260 -34.89 4.82 3.03
N GLU A 261 -35.42 3.61 2.81
CA GLU A 261 -36.79 3.22 3.19
C GLU A 261 -37.06 3.49 4.68
N TYR A 262 -36.17 3.03 5.57
CA TYR A 262 -36.25 3.31 7.00
C TYR A 262 -36.27 4.81 7.33
N LYS A 263 -35.41 5.60 6.69
CA LYS A 263 -35.36 7.06 6.93
C LYS A 263 -36.65 7.75 6.49
N ASN A 264 -37.21 7.35 5.35
CA ASN A 264 -38.48 7.88 4.84
C ASN A 264 -39.63 7.53 5.78
N ALA A 265 -39.79 6.25 6.14
CA ALA A 265 -40.82 5.81 7.08
C ALA A 265 -40.70 6.50 8.45
N LYS A 266 -39.47 6.73 8.94
CA LYS A 266 -39.24 7.48 10.19
C LYS A 266 -39.69 8.94 10.08
N LYS A 267 -39.45 9.60 8.94
CA LYS A 267 -39.87 10.98 8.69
C LYS A 267 -41.40 11.09 8.66
N GLU A 268 -42.06 10.18 7.94
CA GLU A 268 -43.52 10.14 7.84
C GLU A 268 -44.19 9.84 9.17
N TYR A 269 -43.68 8.85 9.93
CA TYR A 269 -44.15 8.58 11.28
C TYR A 269 -44.04 9.80 12.20
N LYS A 270 -42.90 10.52 12.15
CA LYS A 270 -42.74 11.76 12.94
C LYS A 270 -43.76 12.84 12.54
N ARG A 271 -44.02 13.00 11.23
CA ARG A 271 -45.04 13.95 10.73
C ARG A 271 -46.44 13.55 11.20
N ALA A 272 -46.83 12.29 11.03
CA ALA A 272 -48.11 11.77 11.48
C ALA A 272 -48.30 11.90 13.01
N LYS A 273 -47.24 11.62 13.79
CA LYS A 273 -47.25 11.80 15.26
C LYS A 273 -47.51 13.26 15.64
N ARG A 274 -46.84 14.23 15.00
CA ARG A 274 -47.05 15.66 15.25
C ARG A 274 -48.47 16.09 14.91
N ASN A 275 -48.95 15.72 13.73
CA ASN A 275 -50.32 16.04 13.27
C ASN A 275 -51.40 15.47 14.19
N TYR A 276 -51.18 14.27 14.74
CA TYR A 276 -52.10 13.64 15.69
C TYR A 276 -52.10 14.33 17.07
N LEU A 277 -50.96 14.87 17.51
CA LEU A 277 -50.81 15.52 18.81
C LEU A 277 -51.26 17.00 18.83
N GLN A 278 -51.17 17.73 17.71
CA GLN A 278 -51.45 19.17 17.65
C GLN A 278 -52.94 19.55 17.54
N LYS A 279 -53.83 18.64 17.13
CA LYS A 279 -55.24 18.99 16.88
C LYS A 279 -56.12 18.58 18.07
N LYS A 280 -56.92 19.53 18.59
CA LYS A 280 -57.90 19.30 19.69
C LYS A 280 -58.88 18.17 19.39
N ASP A 281 -59.20 17.94 18.11
CA ASP A 281 -60.14 16.91 17.67
C ASP A 281 -59.46 15.71 16.97
N LYS A 282 -59.46 14.57 17.67
CA LYS A 282 -58.77 13.31 17.31
C LYS A 282 -59.69 12.39 16.50
N SER A 283 -60.09 12.82 15.30
CA SER A 283 -60.97 12.02 14.44
C SER A 283 -60.44 10.61 14.16
N LEU A 284 -61.35 9.64 14.01
CA LEU A 284 -61.04 8.22 13.76
C LEU A 284 -60.08 8.04 12.56
N LYS A 285 -60.26 8.84 11.50
CA LYS A 285 -59.39 8.86 10.31
C LYS A 285 -57.93 9.17 10.65
N LYS A 286 -57.68 10.15 11.52
CA LYS A 286 -56.33 10.54 11.95
C LYS A 286 -55.69 9.48 12.84
N ARG A 287 -56.47 8.87 13.76
CA ARG A 287 -55.97 7.75 14.59
C ARG A 287 -55.56 6.56 13.72
N LYS A 288 -56.36 6.20 12.72
CA LYS A 288 -56.03 5.14 11.73
C LYS A 288 -54.76 5.48 10.95
N GLU A 289 -54.61 6.72 10.46
CA GLU A 289 -53.42 7.16 9.74
C GLU A 289 -52.15 7.09 10.60
N PHE A 290 -52.20 7.61 11.84
CA PHE A 290 -51.09 7.54 12.79
C PHE A 290 -50.69 6.09 13.09
N GLN A 291 -51.66 5.22 13.38
CA GLN A 291 -51.40 3.80 13.64
C GLN A 291 -50.79 3.10 12.43
N ARG A 292 -51.29 3.37 11.22
CA ARG A 292 -50.74 2.84 9.97
C ARG A 292 -49.27 3.23 9.80
N LYS A 293 -48.94 4.53 9.94
CA LYS A 293 -47.57 5.02 9.83
C LYS A 293 -46.66 4.53 10.95
N LYS A 294 -47.19 4.31 12.16
CA LYS A 294 -46.45 3.67 13.26
C LYS A 294 -46.10 2.21 12.92
N LYS A 295 -47.05 1.42 12.40
CA LYS A 295 -46.82 0.03 11.97
C LYS A 295 -45.79 -0.05 10.84
N GLU A 296 -45.94 0.80 9.82
CA GLU A 296 -45.00 0.90 8.69
C GLU A 296 -43.57 1.23 9.17
N TYR A 297 -43.43 2.22 10.05
CA TYR A 297 -42.15 2.57 10.66
C TYR A 297 -41.53 1.40 11.45
N GLN A 298 -42.34 0.68 12.25
CA GLN A 298 -41.85 -0.46 13.03
C GLN A 298 -41.35 -1.59 12.12
N LYS A 299 -42.09 -1.91 11.06
CA LYS A 299 -41.68 -2.90 10.03
C LYS A 299 -40.34 -2.51 9.40
N MET A 300 -40.25 -1.29 8.86
CA MET A 300 -39.03 -0.79 8.20
C MET A 300 -37.84 -0.68 9.17
N LYS A 301 -38.08 -0.37 10.44
CA LYS A 301 -37.03 -0.36 11.49
C LYS A 301 -36.48 -1.76 11.73
N SER A 302 -37.34 -2.78 11.78
CA SER A 302 -36.93 -4.18 11.97
C SER A 302 -36.11 -4.67 10.77
N GLU A 303 -36.62 -4.47 9.54
CA GLU A 303 -35.90 -4.84 8.31
C GLU A 303 -34.53 -4.15 8.20
N PHE A 304 -34.46 -2.84 8.47
CA PHE A 304 -33.20 -2.11 8.46
C PHE A 304 -32.22 -2.61 9.53
N LYS A 305 -32.70 -3.02 10.71
CA LYS A 305 -31.83 -3.58 11.77
C LYS A 305 -31.17 -4.87 11.27
N LYS A 306 -31.95 -5.80 10.72
CA LYS A 306 -31.45 -7.06 10.13
C LYS A 306 -30.42 -6.79 9.03
N GLU A 307 -30.71 -5.88 8.09
CA GLU A 307 -29.78 -5.53 7.01
C GLU A 307 -28.51 -4.82 7.50
N LYS A 308 -28.59 -4.07 8.60
CA LYS A 308 -27.43 -3.43 9.23
C LYS A 308 -26.51 -4.46 9.89
N GLU A 309 -27.06 -5.53 10.46
CA GLU A 309 -26.33 -6.66 11.04
C GLU A 309 -25.65 -7.47 9.92
N LYS A 310 -26.37 -7.89 8.88
CA LYS A 310 -25.79 -8.55 7.69
C LYS A 310 -24.64 -7.75 7.08
N LYS A 311 -24.82 -6.44 6.91
CA LYS A 311 -23.76 -5.56 6.39
C LYS A 311 -22.54 -5.42 7.32
N ARG A 312 -22.68 -5.72 8.62
CA ARG A 312 -21.54 -5.78 9.56
C ARG A 312 -20.80 -7.11 9.47
N GLU A 313 -21.51 -8.20 9.24
CA GLU A 313 -20.95 -9.55 9.14
C GLU A 313 -20.31 -9.79 7.77
N GLU A 314 -21.01 -9.47 6.69
CA GLU A 314 -20.62 -9.88 5.33
C GLU A 314 -19.75 -8.84 4.59
N LEU A 315 -19.77 -7.57 5.01
CA LEU A 315 -19.17 -6.46 4.25
C LEU A 315 -18.15 -5.65 5.05
N ILE A 316 -17.86 -6.07 6.28
CA ILE A 316 -16.87 -5.44 7.15
C ILE A 316 -16.01 -6.53 7.76
N SER A 317 -14.76 -6.59 7.34
CA SER A 317 -13.75 -7.44 7.96
C SER A 317 -12.91 -6.65 8.96
N LYS A 318 -12.14 -7.38 9.75
CA LYS A 318 -11.15 -6.85 10.69
C LYS A 318 -9.84 -7.58 10.44
N ILE A 319 -8.86 -6.91 9.85
CA ILE A 319 -7.52 -7.47 9.71
C ILE A 319 -6.65 -7.04 10.88
N LYS A 320 -5.93 -7.99 11.47
CA LYS A 320 -4.84 -7.72 12.40
C LYS A 320 -3.55 -7.76 11.59
N ILE A 321 -2.69 -6.78 11.77
CA ILE A 321 -1.31 -6.93 11.30
C ILE A 321 -0.65 -7.74 12.40
N ALA A 322 -0.26 -8.95 12.04
CA ALA A 322 0.28 -9.97 12.93
C ALA A 322 1.80 -9.89 12.97
#